data_AF-A0A1X7UCQ0-F1
#
_entry.id   AF-A0A1X7UCQ0-F1
#
_cell.length_a   1.000
_cell.length_b   1.000
_cell.length_c   1.000
_cell.angle_alpha   90.00
_cell.angle_beta   90.00
_cell.angle_gamma   90.00
#
_symmetry.space_group_name_H-M   'P 1'
#
loop_
_entity.id
_entity.type
_entity.pdbx_description
1 polymer ?
#
loop_
_entity_poly.entity_id
_entity_poly.type
_entity_poly.pdbx_seq_one_letter_code
_entity_poly.pdbx_strand_id
1 'polypeptide(L)'
;SSQTVPSFVGSHYFCESGNHASGWLSTLYTSDPLWDGQGCGVLEASCCSAPGIPWFHRDYGNTTTTDYIELRVCSDQENANEDSPVGFYEIYVK
;
A
#
# COMPACT_ATOMS: atom_id res chain seq x y z
N SER A 1 13.27 7.89 -4.36
CA SER A 1 14.07 6.66 -4.18
C SER A 1 13.59 5.61 -5.17
N SER A 2 14.44 4.71 -5.70
CA SER A 2 13.95 3.51 -6.40
C SER A 2 13.96 2.36 -5.40
N GLN A 3 12.87 2.19 -4.66
CA GLN A 3 12.77 1.09 -3.72
C GLN A 3 12.53 -0.21 -4.45
N THR A 4 13.24 -1.26 -4.03
CA THR A 4 13.02 -2.62 -4.51
C THR A 4 12.14 -3.36 -3.54
N VAL A 5 11.07 -3.98 -4.06
CA VAL A 5 10.16 -4.80 -3.26
C VAL A 5 10.93 -5.99 -2.67
N PRO A 6 10.85 -6.24 -1.35
CA PRO A 6 11.48 -7.40 -0.75
C PRO A 6 10.99 -8.70 -1.39
N SER A 7 11.92 -9.63 -1.64
CA SER A 7 11.63 -10.86 -2.39
C SER A 7 10.53 -11.73 -1.76
N PHE A 8 10.36 -11.67 -0.43
CA PHE A 8 9.32 -12.42 0.28
C PHE A 8 7.90 -11.91 0.00
N VAL A 9 7.73 -10.66 -0.46
CA VAL A 9 6.42 -10.09 -0.82
C VAL A 9 5.92 -10.67 -2.15
N GLY A 10 6.85 -11.06 -3.02
CA GLY A 10 6.53 -11.58 -4.35
C GLY A 10 5.86 -10.53 -5.23
N SER A 11 4.76 -10.89 -5.88
CA SER A 11 4.03 -10.04 -6.83
C SER A 11 2.70 -9.48 -6.29
N HIS A 12 2.44 -9.64 -4.99
CA HIS A 12 1.17 -9.25 -4.35
C HIS A 12 1.37 -8.02 -3.47
N TYR A 13 1.71 -6.90 -4.09
CA TYR A 13 1.92 -5.63 -3.42
C TYR A 13 1.39 -4.50 -4.29
N PHE A 14 0.94 -3.42 -3.63
CA PHE A 14 0.78 -2.12 -4.26
C PHE A 14 1.87 -1.20 -3.70
N CYS A 15 2.44 -0.36 -4.56
CA CYS A 15 3.30 0.71 -4.07
C CYS A 15 2.46 1.96 -3.79
N GLU A 16 2.98 2.84 -2.95
CA GLU A 16 2.45 4.18 -2.73
C GLU A 16 3.57 5.08 -2.21
N SER A 17 3.50 6.39 -2.48
CA SER A 17 4.49 7.36 -2.00
C SER A 17 4.23 7.83 -0.58
N GLY A 18 2.97 7.78 -0.11
CA GLY A 18 2.54 8.31 1.19
C GLY A 18 2.56 9.83 1.29
N ASN A 19 2.97 10.52 0.22
CA ASN A 19 3.16 11.96 0.19
C ASN A 19 3.11 12.47 -1.25
N HIS A 20 1.94 12.94 -1.69
CA HIS A 20 1.77 13.65 -2.96
C HIS A 20 2.56 14.97 -3.08
N ALA A 21 3.11 15.51 -1.98
CA ALA A 21 3.82 16.78 -1.99
C ALA A 21 5.27 16.65 -2.48
N SER A 22 5.83 17.73 -3.01
CA SER A 22 7.19 17.78 -3.54
C SER A 22 8.31 17.74 -2.50
N GLY A 23 7.97 17.75 -1.21
CA GLY A 23 8.93 17.72 -0.11
C GLY A 23 8.39 16.94 1.08
N TRP A 24 9.29 16.54 1.97
CA TRP A 24 8.94 15.83 3.19
C TRP A 24 8.57 16.80 4.32
N LEU A 25 7.50 16.48 5.06
CA LEU A 25 7.06 17.16 6.27
C LEU A 25 6.59 16.11 7.28
N SER A 26 6.72 16.39 8.57
CA SER A 26 6.16 15.57 9.65
C SER A 26 4.65 15.78 9.79
N THR A 27 3.91 15.45 8.74
CA THR A 27 2.45 15.64 8.62
C THR A 27 1.82 14.37 8.07
N LEU A 28 0.71 13.94 8.68
CA LEU A 28 -0.14 12.88 8.13
C LEU A 28 -1.10 13.49 7.10
N TYR A 29 -0.99 13.06 5.84
CA TYR A 29 -1.83 13.55 4.74
C TYR A 29 -3.17 12.80 4.65
N THR A 30 -4.06 13.01 5.61
CA THR A 30 -5.37 12.30 5.65
C THR A 30 -6.31 12.66 4.50
N SER A 31 -6.05 13.73 3.75
CA SER A 31 -6.81 14.13 2.58
C SER A 31 -6.39 13.41 1.30
N ASP A 32 -5.37 12.57 1.37
CA ASP A 32 -4.77 11.83 0.27
C ASP A 32 -4.70 10.33 0.63
N PRO A 33 -5.84 9.62 0.55
CA PRO A 33 -5.91 8.23 0.97
C PRO A 33 -5.07 7.32 0.06
N LEU A 34 -4.25 6.47 0.69
CA LEU A 34 -3.41 5.52 -0.05
C LEU A 34 -4.26 4.49 -0.81
N TRP A 35 -3.86 4.20 -2.05
CA TRP A 35 -4.41 3.11 -2.89
C TRP A 35 -5.87 3.27 -3.35
N ASP A 36 -6.51 4.42 -3.19
CA ASP A 36 -7.87 4.66 -3.68
C ASP A 36 -7.94 4.96 -5.20
N GLY A 37 -6.77 5.13 -5.84
CA GLY A 37 -6.65 5.45 -7.26
C GLY A 37 -7.11 6.86 -7.63
N GLN A 38 -7.26 7.76 -6.65
CA GLN A 38 -7.66 9.15 -6.80
C GLN A 38 -6.58 10.08 -6.27
N GLY A 39 -6.67 11.38 -6.59
CA GLY A 39 -5.74 12.39 -6.03
C GLY A 39 -4.30 12.32 -6.54
N CYS A 40 -3.98 11.34 -7.37
CA CYS A 40 -2.61 10.95 -7.69
C CYS A 40 -1.78 12.06 -8.33
N GLY A 41 -0.80 12.53 -7.57
CA GLY A 41 0.17 13.50 -8.05
C GLY A 41 1.13 12.90 -9.08
N VAL A 42 1.90 13.77 -9.73
CA VAL A 42 2.98 13.35 -10.65
C VAL A 42 4.03 12.46 -9.95
N LEU A 43 4.16 12.56 -8.63
CA LEU A 43 5.07 11.77 -7.81
C LEU A 43 4.55 10.36 -7.53
N GLU A 44 3.24 10.13 -7.66
CA GLU A 44 2.55 8.87 -7.35
C GLU A 44 2.06 8.16 -8.60
N ALA A 45 2.14 8.79 -9.76
CA ALA A 45 1.56 8.30 -11.01
C ALA A 45 1.93 6.85 -11.35
N SER A 46 3.16 6.41 -11.04
CA SER A 46 3.59 5.02 -11.25
C SER A 46 2.89 4.03 -10.30
N CYS A 47 2.57 4.45 -9.08
CA CYS A 47 1.90 3.62 -8.08
C CYS A 47 0.38 3.64 -8.23
N CYS A 48 -0.16 4.80 -8.58
CA CYS A 48 -1.58 4.99 -8.86
C CYS A 48 -2.05 4.35 -10.19
N SER A 49 -1.15 3.78 -10.99
CA SER A 49 -1.51 2.98 -12.16
C SER A 49 -1.32 1.47 -11.93
N ALA A 50 -1.11 1.04 -10.68
CA ALA A 50 -0.96 -0.37 -10.34
C ALA A 50 -2.23 -1.17 -10.69
N PRO A 51 -2.11 -2.36 -11.30
CA PRO A 51 -3.27 -3.22 -11.53
C PRO A 51 -3.95 -3.61 -10.23
N GLY A 52 -5.29 -3.54 -10.19
CA GLY A 52 -6.08 -3.99 -9.05
C GLY A 52 -6.52 -2.90 -8.07
N ILE A 53 -6.17 -1.63 -8.31
CA ILE A 53 -6.81 -0.47 -7.65
C ILE A 53 -8.30 -0.34 -8.08
N PRO A 54 -9.18 0.24 -7.25
CA PRO A 54 -8.91 0.80 -5.92
C PRO A 54 -8.85 -0.26 -4.80
N TRP A 55 -8.00 0.00 -3.81
CA TRP A 55 -7.73 -0.78 -2.59
C TRP A 55 -6.96 -2.09 -2.78
N PHE A 56 -6.06 -2.38 -1.84
CA PHE A 56 -5.40 -3.68 -1.80
C PHE A 56 -6.46 -4.78 -1.64
N HIS A 57 -6.60 -5.61 -2.67
CA HIS A 57 -7.52 -6.73 -2.69
C HIS A 57 -6.81 -8.00 -3.11
N ARG A 58 -7.00 -9.06 -2.31
CA ARG A 58 -6.45 -10.37 -2.58
C ARG A 58 -7.55 -11.43 -2.54
N ASP A 59 -7.92 -11.92 -3.71
CA ASP A 59 -8.77 -13.09 -3.85
C ASP A 59 -7.92 -14.37 -3.91
N TYR A 60 -8.17 -15.30 -2.98
CA TYR A 60 -7.55 -16.63 -2.95
C TYR A 60 -8.40 -17.68 -3.70
N GLY A 61 -9.52 -17.27 -4.30
CA GLY A 61 -10.43 -18.13 -5.05
C GLY A 61 -11.17 -19.12 -4.14
N ASN A 62 -11.64 -20.22 -4.73
CA ASN A 62 -12.35 -21.27 -4.00
C ASN A 62 -11.39 -22.27 -3.31
N THR A 63 -10.22 -21.80 -2.87
CA THR A 63 -9.25 -22.65 -2.17
C THR A 63 -9.45 -22.54 -0.66
N THR A 64 -9.67 -23.68 -0.02
CA THR A 64 -9.44 -23.80 1.42
C THR A 64 -7.94 -23.76 1.69
N THR A 65 -7.51 -22.85 2.56
CA THR A 65 -6.12 -22.79 3.04
C THR A 65 -6.07 -22.96 4.56
N THR A 66 -4.99 -23.56 5.05
CA THR A 66 -4.63 -23.60 6.47
C THR A 66 -3.48 -22.65 6.80
N ASP A 67 -2.95 -21.95 5.79
CA ASP A 67 -1.84 -21.03 5.95
C ASP A 67 -2.30 -19.76 6.65
N TYR A 68 -1.38 -19.12 7.38
CA TYR A 68 -1.64 -17.80 7.94
C TYR A 68 -1.75 -16.76 6.83
N ILE A 69 -2.79 -15.93 6.92
CA ILE A 69 -2.93 -14.73 6.08
C ILE A 69 -2.24 -13.57 6.80
N GLU A 70 -1.36 -12.88 6.11
CA GLU A 70 -0.64 -11.74 6.64
C GLU A 70 -0.82 -10.53 5.73
N LEU A 71 -1.16 -9.39 6.33
CA LEU A 71 -1.10 -8.07 5.72
C LEU A 71 0.15 -7.36 6.25
N ARG A 72 1.02 -6.92 5.35
CA ARG A 72 2.25 -6.21 5.69
C ARG A 72 2.21 -4.80 5.11
N VAL A 73 2.52 -3.80 5.93
CA VAL A 73 2.86 -2.45 5.48
C VAL A 73 4.38 -2.37 5.44
N CYS A 74 4.95 -2.14 4.26
CA CYS A 74 6.39 -2.06 4.06
C CYS A 74 6.79 -0.60 3.82
N SER A 75 7.69 -0.12 4.67
CA SER A 75 8.30 1.20 4.63
C SER A 75 9.79 1.05 4.31
N ASP A 76 10.42 2.06 3.69
CA ASP A 76 11.86 2.03 3.37
C ASP A 76 12.73 2.83 4.34
N GLN A 77 12.11 3.57 5.25
CA GLN A 77 12.77 4.32 6.30
C GLN A 77 12.46 3.77 7.70
N GLU A 78 13.16 4.32 8.69
CA GLU A 78 12.97 4.00 10.10
C GLU A 78 11.64 4.59 10.64
N ASN A 79 11.32 4.30 11.89
CA ASN A 79 10.06 4.66 12.55
C ASN A 79 9.83 6.17 12.80
N ALA A 80 10.62 7.06 12.20
CA ALA A 80 10.60 8.50 12.48
C ALA A 80 9.98 9.33 11.35
N ASN A 81 9.76 8.78 10.15
CA ASN A 81 9.40 9.58 8.98
C ASN A 81 8.49 8.90 7.94
N GLU A 82 7.94 7.71 8.22
CA GLU A 82 7.06 6.96 7.31
C GLU A 82 5.88 6.30 8.04
N ASP A 83 5.06 7.12 8.70
CA ASP A 83 3.85 6.65 9.38
C ASP A 83 2.72 6.39 8.35
N SER A 84 2.35 5.12 8.20
CA SER A 84 1.25 4.68 7.32
C SER A 84 0.17 3.98 8.16
N PRO A 85 -0.77 4.73 8.77
CA PRO A 85 -1.81 4.14 9.60
C PRO A 85 -2.79 3.32 8.76
N VAL A 86 -3.09 2.10 9.22
CA VAL A 86 -4.14 1.26 8.63
C VAL A 86 -5.46 1.58 9.31
N GLY A 87 -6.39 2.20 8.58
CA GLY A 87 -7.69 2.59 9.11
C GLY A 87 -8.66 1.42 9.28
N PHE A 88 -8.75 0.54 8.30
CA PHE A 88 -9.54 -0.69 8.36
C PHE A 88 -8.98 -1.74 7.40
N TYR A 89 -9.27 -3.00 7.68
CA TYR A 89 -9.07 -4.12 6.78
C TYR A 89 -10.19 -5.13 7.02
N GLU A 90 -10.55 -5.87 5.98
CA GLU A 90 -11.64 -6.85 6.02
C GLU A 90 -11.14 -8.18 5.49
N ILE A 91 -11.54 -9.27 6.15
CA ILE A 91 -11.23 -10.63 5.74
C ILE A 91 -12.57 -11.36 5.58
N TYR A 92 -12.83 -11.79 4.36
CA TYR A 92 -14.06 -12.48 3.99
C TYR A 92 -13.79 -13.99 3.91
N VAL A 93 -14.54 -14.77 4.70
CA VAL A 93 -14.50 -16.24 4.68
C VAL A 93 -15.87 -16.75 4.28
N LYS A 94 -15.91 -17.74 3.38
CA LYS A 94 -17.15 -18.35 2.89
C LYS A 94 -17.63 -19.48 3.79
#